data_AF-A0A257ZIH3-F1
#
_entry.id   AF-A0A257ZIH3-F1
#
_cell.length_a   1.000
_cell.length_b   1.000
_cell.length_c   1.000
_cell.angle_alpha   90.00
_cell.angle_beta   90.00
_cell.angle_gamma   90.00
#
_symmetry.space_group_name_H-M   'P 1'
#
loop_
_entity.id
_entity.type
_entity.pdbx_description
1 polymer ?
#
loop_
_entity_poly.entity_id
_entity_poly.type
_entity_poly.pdbx_seq_one_letter_code
_entity_poly.pdbx_strand_id
1 'polypeptide(L)' 'MIGLEHYLTVAAALFIIGIFGIFLNRKNVIVMLMSIELMLLAVNINLVAFSSFSGDLVGQVFTMFVLTVAAAEAAIG' A
#
# COMPACT_ATOMS: atom_id res chain seq x y z
N MET A 1 -2.12 4.97 -23.65
CA MET A 1 -3.17 5.05 -22.62
C MET A 1 -2.63 4.38 -21.38
N ILE A 2 -2.77 4.99 -20.21
CA ILE A 2 -2.25 4.44 -18.95
C ILE A 2 -3.18 3.29 -18.56
N GLY A 3 -2.73 2.05 -18.73
CA GLY A 3 -3.51 0.84 -18.46
C GLY A 3 -3.35 0.32 -17.04
N LEU A 4 -4.16 -0.67 -16.65
CA LEU A 4 -4.10 -1.35 -15.35
C LEU A 4 -2.67 -1.85 -15.02
N GLU A 5 -1.95 -2.36 -16.02
CA GLU A 5 -0.58 -2.86 -15.89
C GLU A 5 0.40 -1.82 -15.34
N HIS A 6 0.21 -0.54 -15.66
CA HIS A 6 1.10 0.52 -15.17
C HIS A 6 0.87 0.74 -13.67
N TYR A 7 -0.39 0.76 -13.21
CA TYR A 7 -0.73 0.87 -11.79
C TYR A 7 -0.24 -0.36 -11.00
N LEU A 8 -0.41 -1.56 -11.55
CA LEU A 8 0.10 -2.80 -10.95
C LEU A 8 1.63 -2.79 -10.81
N THR A 9 2.34 -2.30 -11.83
CA THR A 9 3.80 -2.21 -11.81
C THR A 9 4.29 -1.25 -10.74
N VAL A 10 3.65 -0.08 -10.61
CA VAL A 10 3.98 0.91 -9.57
C VAL A 10 3.67 0.35 -8.17
N ALA A 11 2.51 -0.26 -7.98
CA ALA A 11 2.16 -0.89 -6.71
C ALA A 11 3.15 -2.00 -6.33
N ALA A 12 3.53 -2.86 -7.28
CA ALA A 12 4.53 -3.91 -7.05
C ALA A 12 5.91 -3.33 -6.69
N ALA A 13 6.36 -2.28 -7.41
CA ALA A 13 7.63 -1.62 -7.12
C ALA A 13 7.65 -1.01 -5.72
N LEU A 14 6.59 -0.29 -5.32
CA LEU A 14 6.46 0.27 -3.98
C LEU A 14 6.44 -0.81 -2.91
N PHE A 15 5.69 -1.89 -3.12
CA PHE A 15 5.62 -3.00 -2.16
C PHE A 15 6.99 -3.65 -1.94
N ILE A 16 7.75 -3.88 -3.02
CA ILE A 16 9.11 -4.41 -2.95
C ILE A 16 10.03 -3.45 -2.18
N ILE A 17 9.96 -2.14 -2.45
CA ILE A 17 10.74 -1.13 -1.71
C ILE A 17 10.41 -1.18 -0.21
N GLY A 18 9.13 -1.33 0.15
CA GLY A 18 8.70 -1.51 1.54
C GLY A 18 9.31 -2.76 2.20
N ILE A 19 9.28 -3.90 1.51
CA ILE A 19 9.92 -5.14 2.01
C ILE A 19 11.43 -4.94 2.21
N PHE A 20 12.11 -4.34 1.24
CA PHE A 20 13.54 -4.05 1.35
C PHE A 20 13.83 -3.08 2.50
N GLY A 21 12.97 -2.09 2.74
CA GLY A 21 13.05 -1.17 3.87
C GLY A 21 13.09 -1.89 5.22
N ILE A 22 12.21 -2.89 5.41
CA ILE A 22 12.18 -3.73 6.61
C ILE A 22 13.44 -4.60 6.71
N PHE A 23 13.84 -5.25 5.62
CA PHE A 23 14.97 -6.18 5.63
C PHE A 23 16.31 -5.49 5.93
N LEU A 24 16.52 -4.28 5.39
CA LEU A 24 17.75 -3.52 5.54
C LEU A 24 17.84 -2.81 6.90
N ASN A 25 16.72 -2.26 7.40
CA ASN A 25 16.71 -1.37 8.57
C ASN A 25 16.11 -2.01 9.83
N ARG A 26 16.38 -3.29 10.08
CA ARG A 26 15.84 -4.07 11.23
C ARG A 26 16.13 -3.48 12.61
N LYS A 27 17.10 -2.57 12.73
CA LYS A 27 17.47 -1.92 14.00
C LYS A 27 16.65 -0.66 14.31
N ASN A 28 16.05 -0.05 13.29
CA ASN A 28 15.33 1.21 13.42
C ASN A 28 13.82 0.95 13.33
N VAL A 29 13.15 0.90 14.46
CA VAL A 29 11.70 0.62 14.55
C VAL A 29 10.89 1.61 13.72
N ILE A 30 11.24 2.90 13.77
CA ILE A 30 10.58 3.96 12.98
C ILE A 30 10.65 3.68 11.47
N VAL A 31 11.79 3.18 10.98
CA VAL A 31 11.95 2.87 9.55
C VAL A 31 11.16 1.62 9.18
N MET A 32 11.04 0.65 10.10
CA MET A 32 10.15 -0.50 9.88
C MET A 32 8.69 -0.08 9.79
N LEU A 33 8.20 0.77 10.70
CA LEU A 33 6.82 1.29 10.66
C LEU A 33 6.56 2.07 9.36
N MET A 34 7.46 2.97 8.97
CA MET A 34 7.34 3.70 7.70
C MET A 34 7.35 2.76 6.48
N SER A 35 8.08 1.65 6.54
CA SER A 35 8.08 0.64 5.49
C SER A 35 6.75 -0.13 5.42
N ILE A 36 6.12 -0.37 6.58
CA ILE A 36 4.78 -0.99 6.65
C ILE A 36 3.73 -0.05 6.05
N GLU A 37 3.75 1.24 6.41
CA GLU A 37 2.89 2.25 5.80
C GLU A 37 3.03 2.29 4.27
N LEU A 38 4.27 2.21 3.76
CA LEU A 38 4.54 2.19 2.33
C LEU A 38 3.99 0.92 1.64
N MET A 39 4.05 -0.24 2.31
CA MET A 39 3.42 -1.47 1.82
C MET A 39 1.89 -1.37 1.82
N LEU A 40 1.28 -0.81 2.86
CA LEU A 40 -0.18 -0.59 2.94
C LEU A 40 -0.64 0.38 1.84
N LEU A 41 0.14 1.42 1.54
CA LEU A 41 -0.13 2.32 0.43
C LEU A 41 -0.12 1.59 -0.93
N ALA A 42 0.86 0.71 -1.16
CA ALA A 42 0.94 -0.08 -2.38
C ALA A 42 -0.29 -1.00 -2.56
N VAL A 43 -0.76 -1.62 -1.48
CA VAL A 43 -1.99 -2.43 -1.48
C VAL A 43 -3.22 -1.58 -1.81
N ASN A 44 -3.31 -0.36 -1.26
CA ASN A 44 -4.40 0.57 -1.56
C ASN A 44 -4.44 0.99 -3.03
N ILE A 45 -3.29 1.28 -3.63
CA ILE A 45 -3.20 1.60 -5.07
C ILE A 45 -3.73 0.42 -5.90
N ASN A 46 -3.37 -0.80 -5.52
CA ASN A 46 -3.82 -2.00 -6.24
C ASN A 46 -5.34 -2.19 -6.16
N LEU A 47 -5.93 -2.02 -4.97
CA LEU A 47 -7.39 -2.11 -4.75
C LEU A 47 -8.18 -1.07 -5.56
N VAL A 48 -7.73 0.19 -5.56
CA VAL A 48 -8.37 1.26 -6.33
C VAL A 48 -8.20 1.03 -7.83
N ALA A 49 -7.05 0.54 -8.28
CA ALA A 49 -6.80 0.23 -9.69
C ALA A 49 -7.73 -0.88 -10.20
N PHE A 50 -7.91 -1.96 -9.43
CA PHE A 50 -8.88 -3.01 -9.77
C PHE A 50 -10.33 -2.52 -9.72
N SER A 51 -10.68 -1.72 -8.72
CA SER A 51 -12.01 -1.08 -8.63
C SER A 51 -12.31 -0.24 -9.88
N SER A 52 -11.37 0.61 -10.30
CA SER A 52 -11.53 1.44 -11.49
C SER A 52 -11.58 0.64 -12.79
N PHE A 53 -10.88 -0.49 -12.87
CA PHE A 53 -10.86 -1.33 -14.07
C PHE A 53 -12.12 -2.19 -14.20
N SER A 54 -12.58 -2.80 -13.10
CA SER A 54 -13.79 -3.62 -13.07
C SER A 54 -15.08 -2.80 -12.99
N GLY A 55 -14.99 -1.50 -12.69
CA GLY A 55 -16.16 -0.63 -12.52
C GLY A 55 -16.95 -0.92 -11.25
N ASP A 56 -16.31 -1.56 -10.26
CA ASP A 56 -16.93 -1.95 -8.99
C ASP A 56 -16.39 -1.08 -7.84
N LEU A 57 -17.28 -0.58 -6.99
CA LEU A 57 -16.96 0.31 -5.86
C LEU A 57 -16.34 -0.45 -4.67
N VAL A 58 -16.41 -1.78 -4.64
CA VAL A 58 -15.92 -2.60 -3.51
C VAL A 58 -14.44 -2.32 -3.20
N GLY A 59 -13.58 -2.19 -4.20
CA GLY A 59 -12.15 -1.93 -3.97
C GLY A 59 -11.89 -0.56 -3.33
N GLN A 60 -12.65 0.49 -3.71
CA GLN A 60 -12.56 1.81 -3.07
C GLN A 60 -13.06 1.80 -1.63
N VAL A 61 -14.15 1.07 -1.35
CA VAL A 61 -14.66 0.92 0.02
C VAL A 61 -13.63 0.20 0.91
N PHE A 62 -13.01 -0.86 0.40
CA PHE A 62 -11.98 -1.59 1.14
C PHE A 62 -10.74 -0.72 1.39
N THR A 63 -10.33 0.11 0.41
CA THR A 63 -9.26 1.08 0.59
C THR A 63 -9.51 2.05 1.75
N MET A 64 -10.74 2.51 1.95
CA MET A 64 -11.07 3.38 3.09
C MET A 64 -10.89 2.68 4.44
N PHE A 65 -11.23 1.39 4.52
CA PHE A 65 -10.97 0.59 5.73
C PHE A 65 -9.47 0.41 5.98
N VAL A 66 -8.69 0.07 4.94
CA VAL A 66 -7.24 -0.09 5.07
C VAL A 66 -6.57 1.22 5.51
N LEU A 67 -6.97 2.36 4.95
CA LEU A 67 -6.47 3.67 5.37
C LEU A 67 -6.78 3.98 6.84
N THR A 68 -7.96 3.57 7.33
CA THR A 68 -8.34 3.74 8.74
C THR A 68 -7.49 2.88 9.65
N VAL A 69 -7.20 1.63 9.24
CA VAL A 69 -6.33 0.72 9.99
C VAL A 69 -4.88 1.24 10.00
N ALA A 70 -4.38 1.70 8.86
CA ALA A 70 -3.05 2.32 8.76
C ALA A 70 -2.93 3.53 9.70
N ALA A 71 -3.93 4.42 9.71
CA ALA A 71 -3.96 5.55 10.64
C ALA A 71 -3.97 5.13 12.12
N ALA A 72 -4.67 4.05 12.46
CA ALA A 72 -4.67 3.50 13.81
C ALA A 72 -3.32 2.85 14.18
N GLU A 73 -2.69 2.13 13.26
CA GLU A 73 -1.35 1.56 13.43
C GLU A 73 -0.30 2.66 13.66
N ALA A 74 -0.27 3.69 12.81
CA ALA A 74 0.67 4.80 12.91
C ALA A 74 0.51 5.64 14.19
N ALA A 75 -0.65 5.61 14.84
CA ALA A 75 -0.86 6.25 16.15
C ALA A 75 -0.31 5.40 17.32
N ILE A 76 -0.17 4.09 17.14
CA ILE A 76 0.28 3.15 18.16
C ILE A 76 1.80 2.90 18.05
N GLY A 77 2.31 2.74 16.84
CA GLY A 77 3.72 2.47 16.54
C GLY A 77 4.63 3.65 16.81
#